data_AF-A0A2J6WED1-F1
#
_entry.id   AF-A0A2J6WED1-F1
#
_cell.length_a   1.000
_cell.length_b   1.000
_cell.length_c   1.000
_cell.angle_alpha   90.00
_cell.angle_beta   90.00
_cell.angle_gamma   90.00
#
_symmetry.space_group_name_H-M   'P 1'
#
loop_
_entity.id
_entity.type
_entity.pdbx_description
1 polymer ?
#
loop_
_entity_poly.entity_id
_entity_poly.type
_entity_poly.pdbx_seq_one_letter_code
_entity_poly.pdbx_strand_id
1 'polypeptide(L)'
;MAVGRFQVMATLQAARAYVLGKPLHEAKSFGLNRAIFYAAAKKGFKATKGAKPPERVVIGKTELPEDKIKKIQESFKVVNLGDEIAYAVELDGKTYYIIGNEIQTEEDFAKEVERRFNGKFDKAWEEALKIVSSYDKGVLLSQRYFYEAVYKPRRDELAKKWTALAEGEESDESK
;
A
#
# COMPACT_ATOMS: atom_id res chain seq x y z
N MET A 1 -4.95 -17.59 -9.10
CA MET A 1 -5.57 -16.24 -9.09
C MET A 1 -4.50 -15.28 -9.57
N ALA A 2 -4.73 -14.52 -10.64
CA ALA A 2 -3.69 -13.67 -11.20
C ALA A 2 -3.32 -12.49 -10.28
N VAL A 3 -2.03 -12.14 -10.25
CA VAL A 3 -1.51 -10.94 -9.62
C VAL A 3 -1.67 -9.78 -10.61
N GLY A 4 -2.40 -8.73 -10.23
CA GLY A 4 -2.68 -7.59 -11.09
C GLY A 4 -1.83 -6.36 -10.77
N ARG A 5 -1.98 -5.32 -11.60
CA ARG A 5 -1.36 -3.99 -11.39
C ARG A 5 -1.65 -3.39 -10.02
N PHE A 6 -2.81 -3.69 -9.44
CA PHE A 6 -3.19 -3.26 -8.10
C PHE A 6 -2.27 -3.86 -7.04
N GLN A 7 -2.06 -5.18 -7.07
CA GLN A 7 -1.14 -5.86 -6.16
C GLN A 7 0.30 -5.37 -6.36
N VAL A 8 0.73 -5.16 -7.60
CA VAL A 8 2.05 -4.59 -7.88
C VAL A 8 2.22 -3.20 -7.27
N MET A 9 1.23 -2.33 -7.42
CA MET A 9 1.23 -0.99 -6.81
C MET A 9 1.31 -1.09 -5.28
N ALA A 10 0.48 -1.94 -4.68
CA ALA A 10 0.42 -2.09 -3.23
C ALA A 10 1.75 -2.59 -2.65
N THR A 11 2.32 -3.65 -3.24
CA THR A 11 3.60 -4.23 -2.80
C THR A 11 4.75 -3.24 -2.94
N LEU A 12 4.87 -2.54 -4.08
CA LEU A 12 5.96 -1.59 -4.29
C LEU A 12 5.83 -0.35 -3.37
N GLN A 13 4.62 0.15 -3.13
CA GLN A 13 4.41 1.26 -2.19
C GLN A 13 4.66 0.85 -0.74
N ALA A 14 4.33 -0.39 -0.35
CA ALA A 14 4.69 -0.91 0.96
C ALA A 14 6.23 -1.03 1.09
N ALA A 15 6.92 -1.58 0.08
CA ALA A 15 8.37 -1.65 0.08
C ALA A 15 9.01 -0.25 0.17
N ARG A 16 8.48 0.73 -0.57
CA ARG A 16 8.87 2.14 -0.49
C ARG A 16 8.77 2.71 0.93
N ALA A 17 7.62 2.56 1.59
CA ALA A 17 7.43 3.05 2.95
C ALA A 17 8.39 2.36 3.93
N TYR A 18 8.59 1.05 3.78
CA TYR A 18 9.51 0.28 4.62
C TYR A 18 10.97 0.74 4.46
N VAL A 19 11.44 0.88 3.21
CA VAL A 19 12.80 1.39 2.91
C VAL A 19 13.00 2.82 3.42
N LEU A 20 11.93 3.63 3.47
CA LEU A 20 11.95 4.96 4.06
C LEU A 20 11.85 4.98 5.60
N GLY A 21 11.89 3.82 6.25
CA GLY A 21 12.00 3.68 7.70
C GLY A 21 10.69 3.44 8.43
N LYS A 22 9.60 3.13 7.72
CA LYS A 22 8.33 2.76 8.37
C LYS A 22 8.35 1.32 8.87
N PRO A 23 7.77 1.02 10.04
CA PRO A 23 7.60 -0.36 10.48
C PRO A 23 6.69 -1.14 9.52
N LEU A 24 6.86 -2.46 9.46
CA LEU A 24 6.23 -3.29 8.43
C LEU A 24 4.68 -3.19 8.39
N HIS A 25 4.02 -3.09 9.55
CA HIS A 25 2.56 -2.94 9.61
C HIS A 25 2.10 -1.62 8.97
N GLU A 26 2.76 -0.50 9.32
CA GLU A 26 2.48 0.83 8.77
C GLU A 26 2.81 0.88 7.27
N ALA A 27 3.89 0.20 6.85
CA ALA A 27 4.27 0.09 5.46
C ALA A 27 3.23 -0.67 4.61
N LYS A 28 2.73 -1.81 5.09
CA LYS A 28 1.65 -2.57 4.43
C LYS A 28 0.36 -1.75 4.35
N SER A 29 -0.01 -1.10 5.46
CA SER A 29 -1.14 -0.17 5.52
C SER A 29 -1.03 0.95 4.48
N PHE A 30 0.14 1.59 4.39
CA PHE A 30 0.43 2.62 3.40
C PHE A 30 0.30 2.08 1.97
N GLY A 31 0.91 0.93 1.69
CA GLY A 31 0.91 0.31 0.37
C GLY A 31 -0.49 0.04 -0.15
N LEU A 32 -1.35 -0.58 0.66
CA LEU A 32 -2.75 -0.82 0.33
C LEU A 32 -3.50 0.49 0.10
N ASN A 33 -3.37 1.44 1.03
CA ASN A 33 -4.02 2.75 0.96
C ASN A 33 -3.68 3.49 -0.35
N ARG A 34 -2.40 3.48 -0.76
CA ARG A 34 -1.97 4.11 -2.02
C ARG A 34 -2.50 3.40 -3.24
N ALA A 35 -2.52 2.06 -3.26
CA ALA A 35 -3.10 1.32 -4.38
C ALA A 35 -4.59 1.66 -4.57
N ILE A 36 -5.36 1.74 -3.46
CA ILE A 36 -6.77 2.16 -3.47
C ILE A 36 -6.89 3.62 -3.95
N PHE A 37 -6.08 4.53 -3.42
CA PHE A 37 -6.07 5.94 -3.81
C PHE A 37 -5.86 6.10 -5.32
N TYR A 38 -4.86 5.45 -5.90
CA TYR A 38 -4.60 5.53 -7.35
C TYR A 38 -5.70 4.87 -8.19
N ALA A 39 -6.33 3.81 -7.70
CA ALA A 39 -7.47 3.19 -8.37
C ALA A 39 -8.69 4.14 -8.37
N ALA A 40 -8.94 4.83 -7.26
CA ALA A 40 -10.02 5.80 -7.11
C ALA A 40 -9.74 7.09 -7.90
N ALA A 41 -8.50 7.56 -7.94
CA ALA A 41 -8.11 8.79 -8.64
C ALA A 41 -8.39 8.71 -10.15
N LYS A 42 -8.25 7.51 -10.74
CA LYS A 42 -8.63 7.25 -12.14
C LYS A 42 -10.13 7.43 -12.39
N LYS A 43 -10.96 7.30 -11.35
CA LYS A 43 -12.42 7.51 -11.39
C LYS A 43 -12.82 8.94 -10.99
N GLY A 44 -11.85 9.86 -10.90
CA GLY A 44 -12.09 11.27 -10.58
C GLY A 44 -12.01 11.61 -9.08
N PHE A 45 -11.65 10.66 -8.22
CA PHE A 45 -11.42 10.96 -6.80
C PHE A 45 -10.21 11.89 -6.63
N LYS A 46 -10.38 12.97 -5.87
CA LYS A 46 -9.29 13.88 -5.50
C LYS A 46 -9.14 13.85 -3.99
N ALA A 47 -7.95 13.56 -3.48
CA ALA A 47 -7.65 13.80 -2.08
C ALA A 47 -7.77 15.31 -1.83
N THR A 48 -8.76 15.72 -1.05
CA THR A 48 -8.89 17.10 -0.60
C THR A 48 -7.84 17.34 0.48
N LYS A 49 -7.11 18.45 0.43
CA LYS A 49 -6.32 18.92 1.57
C LYS A 49 -7.29 19.41 2.64
N GLY A 50 -7.15 18.94 3.88
CA GLY A 50 -8.03 19.30 4.98
C GLY A 50 -9.32 18.46 5.04
N ALA A 51 -9.26 17.17 4.68
CA ALA A 51 -10.37 16.27 4.94
C ALA A 51 -10.66 16.23 6.44
N LYS A 52 -11.95 16.27 6.78
CA LYS A 52 -12.39 16.13 8.18
C LYS A 52 -12.20 14.67 8.63
N PRO A 53 -11.96 14.43 9.92
CA PRO A 53 -12.02 13.09 10.48
C PRO A 53 -13.37 12.42 10.12
N PRO A 54 -13.38 11.14 9.76
CA PRO A 54 -14.61 10.45 9.40
C PRO A 54 -15.53 10.26 10.61
N GLU A 55 -16.84 10.41 10.39
CA GLU A 55 -17.87 10.18 11.43
C GLU A 55 -18.16 8.69 11.65
N ARG A 56 -17.89 7.87 10.64
CA ARG A 56 -18.01 6.41 10.70
C ARG A 56 -16.71 5.79 10.23
N VAL A 57 -16.29 4.70 10.87
CA VAL A 57 -15.05 4.02 10.51
C VAL A 57 -15.26 2.52 10.43
N VAL A 58 -14.68 1.93 9.38
CA VAL A 58 -14.74 0.49 9.14
C VAL A 58 -13.35 -0.11 8.96
N ILE A 59 -13.22 -1.39 9.29
CA ILE A 59 -12.10 -2.26 8.92
C ILE A 59 -12.69 -3.40 8.08
N GLY A 60 -12.41 -3.38 6.78
CA GLY A 60 -13.11 -4.21 5.80
C GLY A 60 -14.62 -3.99 5.87
N LYS A 61 -15.36 -5.01 6.32
CA LYS A 61 -16.84 -4.95 6.45
C LYS A 61 -17.35 -4.67 7.87
N THR A 62 -16.44 -4.46 8.83
CA THR A 62 -16.81 -4.33 10.25
C THR A 62 -16.81 -2.87 10.65
N GLU A 63 -17.95 -2.37 11.11
CA GLU A 63 -18.04 -1.04 11.75
C GLU A 63 -17.39 -1.07 13.13
N LEU A 64 -16.62 -0.03 13.44
CA LEU A 64 -16.01 0.12 14.75
C LEU A 64 -17.00 0.72 15.75
N PRO A 65 -16.91 0.34 17.04
CA PRO A 65 -17.76 0.91 18.08
C PRO A 65 -17.42 2.39 18.33
N GLU A 66 -18.39 3.16 18.85
CA GLU A 66 -18.29 4.62 19.00
C GLU A 66 -17.09 5.07 19.84
N ASP A 67 -16.69 4.30 20.85
CA ASP A 67 -15.54 4.60 21.70
C ASP A 67 -14.22 4.55 20.91
N LYS A 68 -14.08 3.58 19.99
CA LYS A 68 -12.95 3.50 19.07
C LYS A 68 -13.01 4.61 18.04
N ILE A 69 -14.19 4.95 17.52
CA ILE A 69 -14.36 6.05 16.56
C ILE A 69 -13.86 7.37 17.15
N LYS A 70 -14.20 7.70 18.41
CA LYS A 70 -13.72 8.92 19.07
C LYS A 70 -12.19 8.99 19.12
N LYS A 71 -11.53 7.90 19.52
CA LYS A 71 -10.06 7.80 19.53
C LYS A 71 -9.45 7.95 18.13
N ILE A 72 -10.11 7.41 17.12
CA ILE A 72 -9.70 7.53 15.72
C ILE A 72 -9.81 8.99 15.25
N GLN A 73 -10.88 9.69 15.63
CA GLN A 73 -11.06 11.11 15.30
C GLN A 73 -10.01 11.99 15.97
N GLU A 74 -9.70 11.73 17.23
CA GLU A 74 -8.66 12.45 18.00
C GLU A 74 -7.25 12.23 17.44
N SER A 75 -6.96 11.03 16.93
CA SER A 75 -5.66 10.67 16.35
C SER A 75 -5.55 10.94 14.84
N PHE A 76 -6.62 11.43 14.21
CA PHE A 76 -6.66 11.68 12.77
C PHE A 76 -5.64 12.76 12.37
N LYS A 77 -4.65 12.35 11.57
CA LYS A 77 -3.52 13.20 11.20
C LYS A 77 -3.18 13.08 9.72
N VAL A 78 -2.63 14.18 9.19
CA VAL A 78 -2.01 14.19 7.87
C VAL A 78 -0.59 13.68 7.99
N VAL A 79 -0.24 12.67 7.20
CA VAL A 79 1.10 12.09 7.15
C VAL A 79 1.69 12.29 5.76
N ASN A 80 2.95 12.68 5.73
CA ASN A 80 3.72 12.87 4.50
C ASN A 80 4.74 11.73 4.34
N LEU A 81 4.72 11.06 3.18
CA LEU A 81 5.83 10.23 2.73
C LEU A 81 6.54 10.98 1.60
N GLY A 82 7.43 11.89 1.99
CA GLY A 82 8.00 12.89 1.09
C GLY A 82 6.97 13.92 0.64
N ASP A 83 6.74 14.04 -0.67
CA ASP A 83 5.71 14.96 -1.22
C ASP A 83 4.30 14.34 -1.26
N GLU A 84 4.15 13.04 -0.93
CA GLU A 84 2.88 12.34 -0.96
C GLU A 84 2.11 12.50 0.36
N ILE A 85 0.88 13.03 0.25
CA ILE A 85 -0.02 13.22 1.40
C ILE A 85 -0.97 12.02 1.54
N ALA A 86 -1.08 11.52 2.76
CA ALA A 86 -2.07 10.53 3.16
C ALA A 86 -2.65 10.84 4.55
N TYR A 87 -3.81 10.29 4.85
CA TYR A 87 -4.43 10.40 6.16
C TYR A 87 -4.12 9.14 6.98
N ALA A 88 -3.83 9.31 8.26
CA ALA A 88 -3.56 8.22 9.17
C ALA A 88 -4.24 8.44 10.52
N VAL A 89 -4.44 7.34 11.24
CA VAL A 89 -5.10 7.26 12.54
C VAL A 89 -4.33 6.28 13.42
N GLU A 90 -4.53 6.36 14.74
CA GLU A 90 -3.98 5.39 15.68
C GLU A 90 -5.07 4.45 16.16
N LEU A 91 -4.79 3.15 16.07
CA LEU A 91 -5.66 2.08 16.54
C LEU A 91 -4.83 1.08 17.32
N ASP A 92 -5.20 0.85 18.58
CA ASP A 92 -4.58 -0.13 19.47
C ASP A 92 -3.02 0.02 19.53
N GLY A 93 -2.54 1.27 19.52
CA GLY A 93 -1.12 1.61 19.61
C GLY A 93 -0.33 1.54 18.30
N LYS A 94 -0.99 1.21 17.17
CA LYS A 94 -0.40 1.16 15.84
C LYS A 94 -0.92 2.29 14.96
N THR A 95 -0.09 2.76 14.03
CA THR A 95 -0.50 3.75 13.02
C THR A 95 -1.01 3.04 11.77
N TYR A 96 -2.19 3.44 11.32
CA TYR A 96 -2.81 2.95 10.10
C TYR A 96 -3.23 4.09 9.18
N TYR A 97 -3.12 3.87 7.89
CA TYR A 97 -3.61 4.78 6.87
C TYR A 97 -5.09 4.55 6.59
N ILE A 98 -5.82 5.65 6.42
CA ILE A 98 -7.26 5.68 6.18
C ILE A 98 -7.56 6.38 4.86
N ILE A 99 -8.58 5.90 4.15
CA ILE A 99 -9.11 6.58 2.97
C ILE A 99 -10.64 6.49 2.99
N GLY A 100 -11.30 7.63 2.82
CA GLY A 100 -12.75 7.72 3.07
C GLY A 100 -13.05 7.41 4.54
N ASN A 101 -13.80 6.34 4.77
CA ASN A 101 -14.17 5.81 6.08
C ASN A 101 -13.47 4.48 6.43
N GLU A 102 -12.54 4.00 5.59
CA GLU A 102 -11.98 2.65 5.75
C GLU A 102 -10.50 2.70 6.14
N ILE A 103 -10.20 2.13 7.32
CA ILE A 103 -8.83 1.89 7.78
C ILE A 103 -8.26 0.72 7.00
N GLN A 104 -7.03 0.87 6.52
CA GLN A 104 -6.31 -0.14 5.76
C GLN A 104 -5.31 -0.86 6.68
N THR A 105 -5.60 -2.08 7.12
CA THR A 105 -4.74 -2.82 8.06
C THR A 105 -3.72 -3.72 7.34
N GLU A 106 -2.73 -4.26 8.07
CA GLU A 106 -1.84 -5.28 7.52
C GLU A 106 -2.60 -6.58 7.19
N GLU A 107 -3.67 -6.89 7.92
CA GLU A 107 -4.54 -8.03 7.64
C GLU A 107 -5.34 -7.83 6.35
N ASP A 108 -5.78 -6.61 6.06
CA ASP A 108 -6.43 -6.28 4.79
C ASP A 108 -5.42 -6.36 3.63
N PHE A 109 -4.19 -5.89 3.84
CA PHE A 109 -3.12 -6.08 2.87
C PHE A 109 -2.88 -7.59 2.59
N ALA A 110 -2.84 -8.42 3.63
CA ALA A 110 -2.69 -9.86 3.46
C ALA A 110 -3.85 -10.48 2.64
N LYS A 111 -5.09 -10.07 2.92
CA LYS A 111 -6.29 -10.58 2.21
C LYS A 111 -6.34 -10.15 0.74
N GLU A 112 -6.06 -8.89 0.46
CA GLU A 112 -6.24 -8.28 -0.87
C GLU A 112 -5.00 -8.45 -1.78
N VAL A 113 -3.82 -8.50 -1.17
CA VAL A 113 -2.52 -8.54 -1.86
C VAL A 113 -1.85 -9.89 -1.69
N GLU A 114 -1.40 -10.23 -0.48
CA GLU A 114 -0.53 -11.41 -0.25
C GLU A 114 -1.20 -12.73 -0.66
N ARG A 115 -2.50 -12.86 -0.41
CA ARG A 115 -3.30 -14.03 -0.81
C ARG A 115 -3.21 -14.34 -2.30
N ARG A 116 -2.99 -13.34 -3.16
CA ARG A 116 -2.86 -13.53 -4.62
C ARG A 116 -1.59 -14.28 -5.01
N PHE A 117 -0.60 -14.32 -4.11
CA PHE A 117 0.69 -14.98 -4.34
C PHE A 117 0.71 -16.45 -3.90
N ASN A 118 -0.42 -16.99 -3.40
CA ASN A 118 -0.57 -18.40 -3.03
C ASN A 118 0.56 -18.91 -2.10
N GLY A 119 0.86 -18.14 -1.04
CA GLY A 119 1.91 -18.46 -0.07
C GLY A 119 3.34 -18.11 -0.48
N LYS A 120 3.54 -17.50 -1.66
CA LYS A 120 4.86 -17.10 -2.18
C LYS A 120 5.07 -15.58 -2.16
N PHE A 121 4.36 -14.87 -1.29
CA PHE A 121 4.49 -13.42 -1.20
C PHE A 121 5.90 -12.98 -0.81
N ASP A 122 6.59 -13.74 0.04
CA ASP A 122 7.94 -13.39 0.50
C ASP A 122 8.94 -13.21 -0.65
N LYS A 123 8.88 -14.07 -1.68
CA LYS A 123 9.70 -13.94 -2.90
C LYS A 123 9.41 -12.63 -3.65
N ALA A 124 8.13 -12.25 -3.76
CA ALA A 124 7.73 -10.99 -4.38
C ALA A 124 8.10 -9.77 -3.53
N TRP A 125 8.05 -9.90 -2.20
CA TRP A 125 8.46 -8.88 -1.25
C TRP A 125 9.96 -8.60 -1.33
N GLU A 126 10.79 -9.65 -1.37
CA GLU A 126 12.24 -9.54 -1.57
C GLU A 126 12.58 -8.84 -2.89
N GLU A 127 11.92 -9.22 -3.99
CA GLU A 127 12.09 -8.57 -5.28
C GLU A 127 11.67 -7.08 -5.23
N ALA A 128 10.53 -6.78 -4.60
CA ALA A 128 10.09 -5.41 -4.41
C ALA A 128 11.09 -4.57 -3.58
N LEU A 129 11.64 -5.12 -2.50
CA LEU A 129 12.67 -4.46 -1.70
C LEU A 129 13.94 -4.21 -2.50
N LYS A 130 14.39 -5.19 -3.29
CA LYS A 130 15.57 -5.05 -4.17
C LYS A 130 15.36 -3.93 -5.19
N ILE A 131 14.19 -3.92 -5.83
CA ILE A 131 13.82 -2.89 -6.81
C ILE A 131 13.76 -1.51 -6.17
N VAL A 132 13.11 -1.36 -5.01
CA VAL A 132 12.94 -0.05 -4.37
C VAL A 132 14.26 0.46 -3.80
N SER A 133 15.06 -0.40 -3.19
CA SER A 133 16.32 -0.02 -2.55
C SER A 133 17.41 0.37 -3.55
N SER A 134 17.26 0.06 -4.83
CA SER A 134 18.21 0.49 -5.87
C SER A 134 18.02 1.95 -6.31
N TYR A 135 17.01 2.66 -5.79
CA TYR A 135 16.74 4.05 -6.13
C TYR A 135 17.15 4.99 -5.00
N ASP A 136 17.63 6.18 -5.38
CA ASP A 136 17.94 7.23 -4.44
C ASP A 136 16.72 7.65 -3.62
N LYS A 137 16.98 8.06 -2.37
CA LYS A 137 15.96 8.55 -1.44
C LYS A 137 15.10 9.67 -2.05
N GLY A 138 15.67 10.53 -2.90
CA GLY A 138 14.93 11.59 -3.59
C GLY A 138 13.85 11.07 -4.55
N VAL A 139 14.13 9.98 -5.28
CA VAL A 139 13.14 9.30 -6.14
C VAL A 139 12.04 8.70 -5.28
N LEU A 140 12.42 8.05 -4.18
CA LEU A 140 11.47 7.44 -3.25
C LEU A 140 10.65 8.47 -2.48
N LEU A 141 11.13 9.67 -2.24
CA LEU A 141 10.35 10.72 -1.57
C LEU A 141 9.39 11.45 -2.53
N SER A 142 9.60 11.38 -3.84
CA SER A 142 8.67 11.97 -4.79
C SER A 142 7.64 10.97 -5.31
N GLN A 143 6.36 11.27 -5.08
CA GLN A 143 5.21 10.56 -5.60
C GLN A 143 5.29 10.40 -7.12
N ARG A 144 5.62 11.48 -7.82
CA ARG A 144 5.73 11.49 -9.29
C ARG A 144 6.89 10.62 -9.75
N TYR A 145 8.08 10.77 -9.18
CA TYR A 145 9.23 9.99 -9.61
C TYR A 145 9.10 8.52 -9.23
N PHE A 146 8.56 8.20 -8.05
CA PHE A 146 8.23 6.83 -7.70
C PHE A 146 7.27 6.21 -8.73
N TYR A 147 6.19 6.92 -9.09
CA TYR A 147 5.25 6.43 -10.10
C TYR A 147 5.90 6.22 -11.46
N GLU A 148 6.62 7.21 -11.99
CA GLU A 148 7.16 7.18 -13.35
C GLU A 148 8.42 6.31 -13.49
N ALA A 149 9.29 6.28 -12.49
CA ALA A 149 10.59 5.60 -12.56
C ALA A 149 10.58 4.21 -11.93
N VAL A 150 9.78 4.00 -10.87
CA VAL A 150 9.76 2.74 -10.13
C VAL A 150 8.58 1.86 -10.54
N TYR A 151 7.35 2.37 -10.48
CA TYR A 151 6.16 1.55 -10.72
C TYR A 151 5.83 1.37 -12.21
N LYS A 152 5.63 2.47 -12.93
CA LYS A 152 5.10 2.47 -14.31
C LYS A 152 5.90 1.62 -15.30
N PRO A 153 7.25 1.60 -15.28
CA PRO A 153 8.03 0.86 -16.28
C PRO A 153 7.89 -0.66 -16.17
N ARG A 154 7.54 -1.17 -14.98
CA ARG A 154 7.58 -2.61 -14.66
C ARG A 154 6.25 -3.18 -14.16
N ARG A 155 5.20 -2.37 -14.04
CA ARG A 155 3.92 -2.80 -13.46
C ARG A 155 3.29 -4.01 -14.19
N ASP A 156 3.48 -4.09 -15.50
CA ASP A 156 2.90 -5.12 -16.35
C ASP A 156 3.77 -6.38 -16.36
N GLU A 157 5.09 -6.19 -16.42
CA GLU A 157 6.09 -7.26 -16.30
C GLU A 157 6.00 -7.95 -14.94
N LEU A 158 6.00 -7.18 -13.83
CA LEU A 158 5.88 -7.73 -12.49
C LEU A 158 4.53 -8.42 -12.27
N ALA A 159 3.43 -7.88 -12.83
CA ALA A 159 2.13 -8.55 -12.72
C ALA A 159 2.17 -9.94 -13.39
N LYS A 160 2.79 -10.05 -14.57
CA LYS A 160 2.97 -11.32 -15.28
C LYS A 160 3.90 -12.25 -14.49
N LYS A 161 5.08 -11.77 -14.11
CA LYS A 161 6.11 -12.53 -13.38
C LYS A 161 5.59 -13.07 -12.05
N TRP A 162 4.90 -12.23 -11.28
CA TRP A 162 4.34 -12.62 -9.98
C TRP A 162 3.11 -13.52 -10.11
N THR A 163 2.39 -13.45 -11.23
CA THR A 163 1.34 -14.45 -11.54
C THR A 163 1.96 -15.83 -11.77
N ALA A 164 2.99 -15.93 -12.62
CA ALA A 164 3.72 -17.18 -12.86
C ALA A 164 4.32 -17.74 -11.55
N LEU A 165 4.92 -16.87 -10.74
CA LEU A 165 5.41 -17.20 -9.41
C LEU A 165 4.31 -17.84 -8.55
N ALA A 166 3.14 -17.21 -8.46
CA ALA A 166 2.00 -17.71 -7.69
C ALA A 166 1.53 -19.09 -8.19
N GLU A 167 1.53 -19.29 -9.50
CA GLU A 167 1.15 -20.53 -10.18
C GLU A 167 2.20 -21.66 -10.04
N GLY A 168 3.44 -21.32 -9.65
CA GLY A 168 4.51 -22.31 -9.47
C GLY A 168 5.31 -22.58 -10.74
N GLU A 169 5.14 -21.73 -11.74
CA GLU A 169 6.00 -21.67 -12.90
C GLU A 169 7.26 -20.91 -12.48
N GLU A 170 8.28 -21.62 -12.01
CA GLU A 170 9.61 -21.03 -11.88
C GLU A 170 10.10 -20.67 -13.28
N SER A 171 10.12 -19.37 -13.58
CA SER A 171 10.86 -18.87 -14.74
C SER A 171 12.34 -19.07 -14.44
N ASP A 172 12.89 -20.16 -14.95
CA ASP A 172 14.32 -20.43 -15.01
C ASP A 172 14.96 -19.37 -15.91
N GLU A 173 15.27 -18.20 -15.34
CA GLU A 173 16.21 -17.25 -15.96
C GLU A 173 17.64 -17.73 -15.70
N SER A 174 17.95 -18.92 -16.21
CA SER A 174 19.30 -19.37 -16.50
C SER A 174 19.56 -19.14 -17.99
N LYS A 175 20.11 -17.98 -18.34
CA LYS A 175 20.97 -17.81 -19.53
C LYS A 175 21.76 -16.50 -19.50
#